data_AF-G0W3W4-F1
#
_entry.id   AF-G0W3W4-F1
#
_cell.length_a   1.000
_cell.length_b   1.000
_cell.length_c   1.000
_cell.angle_alpha   90.00
_cell.angle_beta   90.00
_cell.angle_gamma   90.00
#
_symmetry.space_group_name_H-M   'P 1'
#
loop_
_entity.id
_entity.type
_entity.pdbx_description
1 polymer ?
#
loop_
_entity_poly.entity_id
_entity_poly.type
_entity_poly.pdbx_seq_one_letter_code
_entity_poly.pdbx_strand_id
1 'polypeptide(L)'
;MIPSISKEKFTMFKDYLLKQKNLEMIEIEIRDEFFHQGRVSMEKDSNKIIGAIKKDKKFMEIIQLVGNEYDMKFTIALEKKIDLPDWFDVTKERKVDPTRLKHRYTFKRIGNEINNNVSIDLSEIRNCDKEEEEAKYEIELEFVAMEKLWANLGDRERTVDLLKDFFRYSQDLLEVLG
;
A
#
# COMPACT_ATOMS: atom_id res chain seq x y z
N MET A 1 -13.47 -10.53 4.84
CA MET A 1 -13.58 -9.14 4.36
C MET A 1 -12.39 -8.84 3.45
N ILE A 2 -12.61 -8.37 2.23
CA ILE A 2 -11.58 -7.94 1.28
C ILE A 2 -11.56 -6.40 1.34
N PRO A 3 -10.40 -5.74 1.48
CA PRO A 3 -10.35 -4.28 1.45
C PRO A 3 -10.74 -3.81 0.05
N SER A 4 -11.88 -3.14 -0.09
CA SER A 4 -12.32 -2.55 -1.35
C SER A 4 -13.18 -1.31 -1.10
N ILE A 5 -13.09 -0.34 -2.00
CA ILE A 5 -13.97 0.83 -2.06
C ILE A 5 -14.68 0.85 -3.42
N SER A 6 -15.81 1.56 -3.53
CA SER A 6 -16.48 1.69 -4.83
C SER A 6 -15.63 2.53 -5.80
N LYS A 7 -15.80 2.32 -7.11
CA LYS A 7 -15.08 3.09 -8.15
C LYS A 7 -15.41 4.58 -8.13
N GLU A 8 -16.64 4.92 -7.76
CA GLU A 8 -17.09 6.31 -7.56
C GLU A 8 -16.30 6.96 -6.42
N LYS A 9 -16.25 6.29 -5.26
CA LYS A 9 -15.51 6.76 -4.09
C LYS A 9 -14.02 6.86 -4.36
N PHE A 10 -13.46 5.90 -5.11
CA PHE A 10 -12.07 5.94 -5.57
C PHE A 10 -11.79 7.21 -6.38
N THR A 11 -12.60 7.49 -7.39
CA THR A 11 -12.42 8.68 -8.26
C THR A 11 -12.54 9.97 -7.45
N MET A 12 -13.61 10.09 -6.65
CA MET A 12 -13.85 11.24 -5.79
C MET A 12 -12.66 11.50 -4.85
N PHE A 13 -12.16 10.45 -4.21
CA PHE A 13 -11.10 10.56 -3.22
C PHE A 13 -9.74 10.86 -3.88
N LYS A 14 -9.45 10.28 -5.05
CA LYS A 14 -8.29 10.64 -5.86
C LYS A 14 -8.30 12.12 -6.23
N ASP A 15 -9.44 12.64 -6.70
CA ASP A 15 -9.60 14.04 -7.06
C ASP A 15 -9.45 14.98 -5.86
N TYR A 16 -9.89 14.55 -4.67
CA TYR A 16 -9.66 15.26 -3.43
C TYR A 16 -8.17 15.36 -3.09
N LEU A 17 -7.43 14.26 -3.19
CA LEU A 17 -5.99 14.22 -2.89
C LEU A 17 -5.17 15.05 -3.89
N LEU A 18 -5.52 15.03 -5.19
CA LEU A 18 -4.88 15.83 -6.23
C LEU A 18 -5.00 17.35 -6.00
N LYS A 19 -6.03 17.80 -5.26
CA LYS A 19 -6.23 19.21 -4.91
C LYS A 19 -5.39 19.65 -3.70
N GLN A 20 -4.80 18.71 -2.96
CA GLN A 20 -3.99 19.03 -1.78
C GLN A 20 -2.63 19.57 -2.21
N LYS A 21 -2.35 20.84 -1.88
CA LYS A 21 -1.10 21.53 -2.29
C LYS A 21 0.16 20.98 -1.62
N ASN A 22 0.01 20.21 -0.55
CA ASN A 22 1.09 19.63 0.21
C ASN A 22 1.32 18.15 -0.13
N LEU A 23 0.72 17.63 -1.20
CA LEU A 23 0.93 16.25 -1.66
C LEU A 23 1.63 16.24 -3.02
N GLU A 24 2.59 15.34 -3.17
CA GLU A 24 3.15 14.93 -4.46
C GLU A 24 2.57 13.58 -4.84
N MET A 25 2.20 13.40 -6.12
CA MET A 25 1.67 12.14 -6.63
C MET A 25 2.70 11.43 -7.51
N ILE A 26 2.90 10.14 -7.27
CA ILE A 26 3.65 9.23 -8.12
C ILE A 26 2.67 8.20 -8.67
N GLU A 27 2.58 8.09 -9.99
CA GLU A 27 1.73 7.13 -10.69
C GLU A 27 2.58 6.01 -11.28
N ILE A 28 2.15 4.76 -11.10
CA ILE A 28 2.84 3.59 -11.66
C ILE A 28 1.86 2.48 -12.02
N GLU A 29 2.09 1.84 -13.16
CA GLU A 29 1.42 0.61 -13.56
C GLU A 29 2.35 -0.60 -13.35
N ILE A 30 1.89 -1.55 -12.54
CA ILE A 30 2.66 -2.71 -12.08
C ILE A 30 1.94 -3.99 -12.49
N ARG A 31 2.70 -4.98 -12.96
CA ARG A 31 2.27 -6.37 -13.08
C ARG A 31 2.89 -7.19 -11.95
N ASP A 32 2.04 -7.67 -11.05
CA ASP A 32 2.42 -8.59 -9.98
C ASP A 32 2.19 -10.04 -10.44
N GLU A 33 3.25 -10.84 -10.37
CA GLU A 33 3.20 -12.28 -10.57
C GLU A 33 3.61 -13.02 -9.30
N PHE A 34 2.90 -14.12 -9.03
CA PHE A 34 3.02 -14.85 -7.78
C PHE A 34 3.57 -16.25 -8.05
N PHE A 35 4.70 -16.54 -7.41
CA PHE A 35 5.41 -17.81 -7.48
C PHE A 35 5.54 -18.41 -6.08
N HIS A 36 5.99 -19.67 -5.99
CA HIS A 36 6.21 -20.32 -4.70
C HIS A 36 7.26 -19.59 -3.84
N GLN A 37 8.23 -18.96 -4.49
CA GLN A 37 9.31 -18.19 -3.90
C GLN A 37 8.79 -16.87 -3.31
N GLY A 38 7.77 -16.26 -3.93
CA GLY A 38 7.12 -15.03 -3.50
C GLY A 38 6.49 -14.25 -4.66
N ARG A 39 6.29 -12.95 -4.46
CA ARG A 39 5.73 -12.04 -5.45
C ARG A 39 6.87 -11.33 -6.20
N VAL A 40 6.79 -11.32 -7.51
CA VAL A 40 7.63 -10.49 -8.39
C VAL A 40 6.76 -9.40 -9.00
N SER A 41 7.16 -8.15 -8.77
CA SER A 41 6.51 -6.95 -9.29
C SER A 41 7.33 -6.39 -10.46
N MET A 42 6.69 -6.17 -11.59
CA MET A 42 7.31 -5.66 -12.82
C MET A 42 6.58 -4.42 -13.31
N GLU A 43 7.23 -3.58 -14.11
CA GLU A 43 6.51 -2.58 -14.91
C GLU A 43 5.52 -3.30 -15.84
N LYS A 44 4.34 -2.72 -16.08
CA LYS A 44 3.30 -3.40 -16.87
C LYS A 44 3.73 -3.70 -18.30
N ASP A 45 4.37 -2.72 -18.95
CA ASP A 45 4.71 -2.78 -20.37
C ASP A 45 6.16 -3.25 -20.63
N SER A 46 6.98 -3.34 -19.58
CA SER A 46 8.35 -3.82 -19.67
C SER A 46 8.55 -5.00 -18.72
N ASN A 47 9.24 -6.06 -19.14
CA ASN A 47 9.60 -7.16 -18.22
C ASN A 47 10.66 -6.74 -17.17
N LYS A 48 10.83 -5.43 -16.95
CA LYS A 48 11.75 -4.88 -15.96
C LYS A 48 11.19 -5.15 -14.57
N ILE A 49 11.96 -5.89 -13.79
CA ILE A 49 11.64 -6.22 -12.41
C ILE A 49 11.83 -4.96 -11.55
N ILE A 50 10.78 -4.53 -10.88
CA ILE A 50 10.77 -3.43 -9.92
C ILE A 50 11.15 -3.97 -8.53
N GLY A 51 10.68 -5.17 -8.19
CA GLY A 51 10.98 -5.80 -6.92
C GLY A 51 10.54 -7.25 -6.84
N ALA A 52 11.20 -8.01 -5.99
CA ALA A 52 10.82 -9.38 -5.67
C ALA A 52 10.81 -9.53 -4.15
N ILE A 53 9.66 -9.93 -3.59
CA ILE A 53 9.47 -10.02 -2.14
C ILE A 53 8.70 -11.26 -1.73
N LYS A 54 8.94 -11.72 -0.51
CA LYS A 54 8.08 -12.64 0.23
C LYS A 54 7.38 -11.88 1.34
N LYS A 55 6.07 -11.66 1.17
CA LYS A 55 5.25 -10.95 2.15
C LYS A 55 4.70 -11.93 3.20
N ASP A 56 4.95 -11.62 4.47
CA ASP A 56 4.55 -12.43 5.61
C ASP A 56 3.77 -11.55 6.61
N LYS A 57 2.46 -11.78 6.72
CA LYS A 57 1.60 -10.98 7.60
C LYS A 57 1.81 -11.43 9.05
N LYS A 58 2.25 -10.50 9.89
CA LYS A 58 2.54 -10.78 11.31
C LYS A 58 1.39 -10.44 12.23
N PHE A 59 0.68 -9.37 11.90
CA PHE A 59 -0.44 -8.90 12.68
C PHE A 59 -1.50 -8.31 11.77
N MET A 60 -2.76 -8.49 12.16
CA MET A 60 -3.90 -7.92 11.48
C MET A 60 -5.01 -7.68 12.51
N GLU A 61 -5.58 -6.47 12.50
CA GLU A 61 -6.69 -6.09 13.35
C GLU A 61 -7.75 -5.39 12.50
N ILE A 62 -9.02 -5.63 12.80
CA ILE A 62 -10.14 -4.94 12.15
C ILE A 62 -10.82 -4.07 13.21
N ILE A 63 -10.85 -2.77 12.97
CA ILE A 63 -11.56 -1.81 13.81
C ILE A 63 -12.89 -1.52 13.12
N GLN A 64 -13.97 -1.96 13.76
CA GLN A 64 -15.32 -1.66 13.30
C GLN A 64 -15.70 -0.23 13.67
N LEU A 65 -16.11 0.55 12.69
CA LEU A 65 -16.38 1.99 12.87
C LEU A 65 -17.88 2.25 12.75
N VAL A 66 -18.59 2.07 13.86
CA VAL A 66 -20.05 2.24 13.91
C VAL A 66 -20.45 3.61 13.37
N GLY A 67 -21.29 3.62 12.35
CA GLY A 67 -21.78 4.83 11.69
C GLY A 67 -20.96 5.30 10.48
N ASN A 68 -19.84 4.65 10.16
CA ASN A 68 -19.07 4.91 8.93
C ASN A 68 -19.43 3.89 7.85
N GLU A 69 -19.26 4.25 6.57
CA GLU A 69 -19.47 3.33 5.44
C GLU A 69 -18.41 2.23 5.41
N TYR A 70 -17.20 2.51 5.92
CA TYR A 70 -16.05 1.63 5.87
C TYR A 70 -15.46 1.33 7.26
N ASP A 71 -15.07 0.07 7.46
CA ASP A 71 -14.23 -0.37 8.58
C ASP A 71 -12.75 -0.17 8.26
N MET A 72 -11.91 -0.04 9.29
CA MET A 72 -10.46 0.01 9.13
C MET A 72 -9.80 -1.34 9.38
N LYS A 73 -8.86 -1.74 8.52
CA LYS A 73 -8.00 -2.91 8.73
C LYS A 73 -6.55 -2.51 8.88
N PHE A 74 -6.00 -2.68 10.08
CA PHE A 74 -4.58 -2.50 10.36
C PHE A 74 -3.82 -3.78 10.05
N THR A 75 -2.65 -3.67 9.43
CA THR A 75 -1.81 -4.83 9.11
C THR A 75 -0.35 -4.48 9.36
N ILE A 76 0.38 -5.36 10.05
CA ILE A 76 1.84 -5.34 10.09
C ILE A 76 2.32 -6.54 9.29
N ALA A 77 3.13 -6.28 8.27
CA ALA A 77 3.70 -7.32 7.41
C ALA A 77 5.21 -7.15 7.32
N LEU A 78 5.91 -8.27 7.20
CA LEU A 78 7.32 -8.29 6.81
C LEU A 78 7.39 -8.54 5.30
N GLU A 79 8.10 -7.66 4.60
CA GLU A 79 8.39 -7.81 3.18
C GLU A 79 9.87 -8.15 3.01
N LYS A 80 10.16 -9.46 2.94
CA LYS A 80 11.54 -9.93 2.77
C LYS A 80 11.90 -9.84 1.29
N LYS A 81 12.95 -9.10 0.94
CA LYS A 81 13.51 -9.11 -0.41
C LYS A 81 13.92 -10.54 -0.78
N ILE A 82 13.63 -10.93 -2.01
CA ILE A 82 14.08 -12.19 -2.60
C ILE A 82 15.17 -11.85 -3.60
N ASP A 83 16.32 -12.50 -3.46
CA ASP A 83 17.33 -12.50 -4.50
C ASP A 83 16.92 -13.52 -5.55
N LEU A 84 16.52 -13.03 -6.72
CA LEU A 84 16.20 -13.87 -7.86
C LEU A 84 17.52 -14.34 -8.47
N PRO A 85 17.72 -15.66 -8.67
CA PRO A 85 18.93 -16.15 -9.30
C PRO A 85 19.01 -15.69 -10.76
N ASP A 86 20.23 -15.60 -11.32
CA ASP A 86 20.45 -15.11 -12.70
C ASP A 86 19.70 -15.91 -13.77
N TRP A 87 19.39 -17.17 -13.49
CA TRP A 87 18.63 -18.05 -14.37
C TRP A 87 17.10 -17.91 -14.25
N PHE A 88 16.61 -17.11 -13.30
CA PHE A 88 15.18 -16.93 -13.07
C PHE A 88 14.53 -16.20 -14.24
N ASP A 89 13.64 -16.92 -14.92
CA ASP A 89 12.87 -16.38 -16.04
C ASP A 89 11.38 -16.44 -15.70
N VAL A 90 10.81 -15.28 -15.40
CA VAL A 90 9.39 -15.07 -15.09
C VAL A 90 8.46 -15.79 -16.07
N THR A 91 8.85 -15.90 -17.35
CA THR A 91 8.02 -16.52 -18.38
C THR A 91 8.00 -18.05 -18.33
N LYS A 92 8.97 -18.68 -17.66
CA LYS A 92 9.14 -20.13 -17.56
C LYS A 92 8.72 -20.68 -16.19
N GLU A 93 8.62 -19.82 -15.19
CA GLU A 93 8.33 -20.22 -13.82
C GLU A 93 6.84 -20.51 -13.60
N ARG A 94 6.55 -21.49 -12.74
CA ARG A 94 5.18 -21.88 -12.44
C ARG A 94 4.53 -20.88 -11.49
N LYS A 95 3.49 -20.20 -11.98
CA LYS A 95 2.64 -19.30 -11.19
C LYS A 95 1.78 -20.07 -10.18
N VAL A 96 1.60 -19.53 -8.98
CA VAL A 96 0.79 -20.12 -7.90
C VAL A 96 -0.51 -19.38 -7.63
N ASP A 97 -0.57 -18.09 -7.96
CA ASP A 97 -1.76 -17.25 -7.89
C ASP A 97 -1.94 -16.49 -9.21
N PRO A 98 -3.16 -16.00 -9.51
CA PRO A 98 -3.42 -15.21 -10.70
C PRO A 98 -2.50 -14.00 -10.83
N THR A 99 -2.12 -13.68 -12.07
CA THR A 99 -1.41 -12.42 -12.35
C THR A 99 -2.31 -11.24 -12.01
N ARG A 100 -1.76 -10.22 -11.37
CA ARG A 100 -2.46 -8.98 -11.03
C ARG A 100 -1.87 -7.82 -11.80
N LEU A 101 -2.73 -7.05 -12.44
CA LEU A 101 -2.38 -5.72 -12.96
C LEU A 101 -2.84 -4.69 -11.95
N LYS A 102 -1.93 -3.84 -11.52
CA LYS A 102 -2.15 -2.83 -10.50
C LYS A 102 -1.82 -1.46 -11.08
N HIS A 103 -2.80 -0.57 -11.13
CA HIS A 103 -2.59 0.85 -11.38
C HIS A 103 -2.59 1.58 -10.04
N ARG A 104 -1.44 2.12 -9.65
CA ARG A 104 -1.24 2.73 -8.33
C ARG A 104 -0.93 4.22 -8.44
N TYR A 105 -1.61 5.00 -7.59
CA TYR A 105 -1.33 6.40 -7.30
C TYR A 105 -0.85 6.49 -5.85
N THR A 106 0.42 6.84 -5.67
CA THR A 106 1.04 7.06 -4.36
C THR A 106 1.09 8.57 -4.09
N PHE A 107 0.47 9.03 -3.02
CA PHE A 107 0.54 10.42 -2.57
C PHE A 107 1.44 10.52 -1.35
N LYS A 108 2.45 11.39 -1.43
CA LYS A 108 3.37 11.66 -0.33
C LYS A 108 3.27 13.11 0.09
N ARG A 109 3.34 13.37 1.40
CA ARG A 109 3.38 14.75 1.91
C ARG A 109 4.72 15.41 1.57
N ILE A 110 4.66 16.66 1.14
CA ILE A 110 5.81 17.53 0.88
C ILE A 110 6.02 18.38 2.15
N GLY A 111 7.15 18.23 2.84
CA GLY A 111 7.48 19.04 4.02
C GLY A 111 8.69 18.54 4.84
N ASN A 112 8.75 18.92 6.13
CA ASN A 112 9.80 18.51 7.06
C ASN A 112 9.85 16.97 7.25
N GLU A 113 11.02 16.41 7.62
CA GLU A 113 11.28 14.97 7.65
C GLU A 113 10.27 14.08 8.40
N ILE A 114 9.57 14.60 9.41
CA ILE A 114 8.54 13.83 10.14
C ILE A 114 7.29 13.65 9.28
N ASN A 115 6.95 14.64 8.44
CA ASN A 115 5.77 14.65 7.59
C ASN A 115 5.90 13.74 6.36
N ASN A 116 7.12 13.38 5.95
CA ASN A 116 7.39 12.55 4.76
C ASN A 116 7.18 11.04 5.00
N ASN A 117 6.70 10.67 6.17
CA ASN A 117 6.70 9.29 6.66
C ASN A 117 5.38 8.54 6.48
N VAL A 118 4.36 9.20 5.92
CA VAL A 118 3.07 8.59 5.62
C VAL A 118 2.81 8.73 4.13
N SER A 119 2.55 7.61 3.47
CA SER A 119 2.07 7.57 2.10
C SER A 119 0.61 7.13 2.05
N ILE A 120 -0.09 7.64 1.05
CA ILE A 120 -1.43 7.22 0.70
C ILE A 120 -1.37 6.52 -0.65
N ASP A 121 -1.76 5.25 -0.68
CA ASP A 121 -1.79 4.45 -1.89
C ASP A 121 -3.24 4.22 -2.32
N LEU A 122 -3.58 4.74 -3.49
CA LEU A 122 -4.81 4.38 -4.21
C LEU A 122 -4.47 3.42 -5.33
N SER A 123 -5.17 2.29 -5.39
CA SER A 123 -4.90 1.23 -6.34
C SER A 123 -6.14 0.68 -7.02
N GLU A 124 -6.13 0.60 -8.34
CA GLU A 124 -7.03 -0.26 -9.10
C GLU A 124 -6.30 -1.57 -9.42
N ILE A 125 -6.92 -2.71 -9.12
CA ILE A 125 -6.33 -4.04 -9.26
C ILE A 125 -7.25 -4.90 -10.12
N ARG A 126 -6.72 -5.41 -11.22
CA ARG A 126 -7.38 -6.41 -12.06
C ARG A 126 -6.66 -7.75 -11.93
N ASN A 127 -7.38 -8.80 -11.56
CA ASN A 127 -6.85 -10.16 -11.65
C ASN A 127 -6.98 -10.61 -13.13
N CYS A 128 -5.92 -11.10 -13.77
CA CYS A 128 -5.98 -11.45 -15.20
C CYS A 128 -6.80 -12.72 -15.48
N ASP A 129 -6.80 -13.66 -14.53
CA ASP A 129 -7.45 -14.97 -14.68
C ASP A 129 -8.87 -15.03 -14.07
N LYS A 130 -9.31 -13.91 -13.50
CA LYS A 130 -10.66 -13.74 -12.95
C LYS A 130 -11.23 -12.44 -13.52
N GLU A 131 -12.48 -12.42 -13.96
CA GLU A 131 -13.14 -11.16 -14.38
C GLU A 131 -13.49 -10.26 -13.17
N GLU A 132 -12.56 -10.14 -12.20
CA GLU A 132 -12.70 -9.40 -10.96
C GLU A 132 -11.78 -8.18 -10.99
N GLU A 133 -12.38 -7.00 -10.89
CA GLU A 133 -11.70 -5.73 -10.67
C GLU A 133 -11.97 -5.23 -9.24
N GLU A 134 -10.91 -4.83 -8.54
CA GLU A 134 -10.97 -4.33 -7.16
C GLU A 134 -10.33 -2.94 -7.10
N ALA A 135 -11.02 -1.97 -6.51
CA ALA A 135 -10.44 -0.67 -6.15
C ALA A 135 -10.11 -0.67 -4.65
N LYS A 136 -8.89 -0.24 -4.30
CA LYS A 136 -8.37 -0.25 -2.92
C LYS A 136 -7.77 1.09 -2.55
N TYR A 137 -7.87 1.38 -1.26
CA TYR A 137 -7.20 2.47 -0.60
C TYR A 137 -6.41 1.92 0.59
N GLU A 138 -5.15 2.33 0.69
CA GLU A 138 -4.23 1.97 1.77
C GLU A 138 -3.52 3.24 2.26
N ILE A 139 -3.33 3.35 3.58
CA ILE A 139 -2.43 4.34 4.19
C ILE A 139 -1.29 3.57 4.79
N GLU A 140 -0.06 3.96 4.45
CA GLU A 140 1.14 3.26 4.88
C GLU A 140 2.08 4.21 5.62
N LEU A 141 2.59 3.74 6.76
CA LEU A 141 3.75 4.36 7.41
C LEU A 141 5.01 3.82 6.75
N GLU A 142 5.84 4.72 6.20
CA GLU A 142 7.07 4.32 5.55
C GLU A 142 8.01 3.59 6.53
N PHE A 143 8.68 2.55 6.04
CA PHE A 143 9.57 1.73 6.85
C PHE A 143 10.67 2.54 7.55
N VAL A 144 11.22 3.57 6.87
CA VAL A 144 12.24 4.47 7.44
C VAL A 144 11.71 5.21 8.67
N ALA A 145 10.42 5.54 8.69
CA ALA A 145 9.78 6.15 9.85
C ALA A 145 9.71 5.17 11.02
N MET A 146 9.32 3.92 10.73
CA MET A 146 9.26 2.85 11.72
C MET A 146 10.64 2.49 12.28
N GLU A 147 11.69 2.48 11.45
CA GLU A 147 13.07 2.29 11.91
C GLU A 147 13.54 3.44 12.80
N LYS A 148 13.26 4.70 12.42
CA LYS A 148 13.56 5.87 13.27
C LYS A 148 12.82 5.79 14.61
N LEU A 149 11.59 5.28 14.65
CA LEU A 149 10.88 5.03 15.90
C LEU A 149 11.53 3.93 16.73
N TRP A 150 11.88 2.80 16.10
CA TRP A 150 12.48 1.66 16.77
C TRP A 150 13.84 2.00 17.37
N ALA A 151 14.66 2.76 16.65
CA ALA A 151 15.95 3.25 17.11
C ALA A 151 15.82 4.21 18.31
N ASN A 152 14.68 4.89 18.44
CA ASN A 152 14.40 5.84 19.51
C ASN A 152 13.35 5.31 20.51
N LEU A 153 13.22 3.99 20.70
CA LEU A 153 12.27 3.41 21.67
C LEU A 153 12.44 3.91 23.12
N GLY A 154 13.59 4.53 23.45
CA GLY A 154 13.80 5.24 24.71
C GLY A 154 13.01 6.56 24.83
N ASP A 155 12.57 7.13 23.71
CA ASP A 155 11.69 8.30 23.60
C ASP A 155 10.27 7.83 23.21
N ARG A 156 9.57 7.33 24.22
CA ARG A 156 8.19 6.82 24.10
C ARG A 156 7.22 7.90 23.63
N GLU A 157 7.45 9.16 23.99
CA GLU A 157 6.56 10.28 23.68
C GLU A 157 6.50 10.51 22.17
N ARG A 158 7.67 10.61 21.52
CA ARG A 158 7.76 10.78 20.06
C ARG A 158 7.14 9.63 19.26
N THR A 159 7.28 8.40 19.76
CA THR A 159 6.66 7.21 19.13
C THR A 159 5.15 7.24 19.22
N VAL A 160 4.62 7.60 20.40
CA VAL A 160 3.18 7.74 20.61
C VAL A 160 2.60 8.86 19.75
N ASP A 161 3.30 9.98 19.61
CA ASP A 161 2.81 11.11 18.82
C ASP A 161 2.77 10.80 17.32
N LEU A 162 3.76 10.10 16.76
CA LEU A 162 3.69 9.66 15.36
C LEU A 162 2.50 8.73 15.11
N LEU A 163 2.26 7.78 16.01
CA LEU A 163 1.11 6.87 15.90
C LEU A 163 -0.21 7.65 15.99
N LYS A 164 -0.33 8.58 16.94
CA LYS A 164 -1.51 9.45 17.05
C LYS A 164 -1.74 10.26 15.76
N ASP A 165 -0.68 10.82 15.18
CA ASP A 165 -0.78 11.57 13.93
C ASP A 165 -1.20 10.68 12.76
N PHE A 166 -0.67 9.46 12.69
CA PHE A 166 -1.08 8.46 11.70
C PHE A 166 -2.56 8.09 11.83
N PHE A 167 -3.02 7.77 13.04
CA PHE A 167 -4.43 7.41 13.29
C PHE A 167 -5.37 8.60 13.04
N ARG A 168 -5.00 9.80 13.50
CA ARG A 168 -5.79 11.02 13.26
C ARG A 168 -5.91 11.28 11.76
N TYR A 169 -4.80 11.21 11.03
CA TYR A 169 -4.84 11.41 9.59
C TYR A 169 -5.66 10.33 8.87
N SER A 170 -5.58 9.08 9.34
CA SER A 170 -6.41 8.00 8.82
C SER A 170 -7.91 8.25 9.02
N GLN A 171 -8.28 8.78 10.18
CA GLN A 171 -9.66 9.16 10.48
C GLN A 171 -10.13 10.34 9.62
N ASP A 172 -9.32 11.40 9.52
CA ASP A 172 -9.66 12.58 8.68
C ASP A 172 -9.94 12.17 7.22
N LEU A 173 -9.15 11.22 6.70
CA LEU A 173 -9.32 10.72 5.33
C LEU A 173 -10.54 9.80 5.18
N LEU A 174 -10.85 9.01 6.21
CA LEU A 174 -12.06 8.19 6.24
C LEU A 174 -13.32 9.06 6.20
N GLU A 175 -13.34 10.16 6.96
CA GLU A 175 -14.47 11.11 6.96
C GLU A 175 -14.71 11.75 5.58
N VAL A 176 -13.65 11.97 4.80
CA VAL A 176 -13.76 12.44 3.42
C VAL A 176 -14.31 11.34 2.49
N LEU A 177 -13.98 10.09 2.78
CA LEU A 177 -14.48 8.95 2.01
C LEU A 177 -15.96 8.68 2.26
N GLY A 178 -16.48 9.01 3.45
CA GLY A 178 -17.88 8.87 3.86
C GLY A 178 -18.11 7.74 4.83
#